data_AF-A0A3A3ENY4-F1
#
_entry.id   AF-A0A3A3ENY4-F1
#
_cell.length_a   1.000
_cell.length_b   1.000
_cell.length_c   1.000
_cell.angle_alpha   90.00
_cell.angle_beta   90.00
_cell.angle_gamma   90.00
#
_symmetry.space_group_name_H-M   'P 1'
#
loop_
_entity.id
_entity.type
_entity.pdbx_description
1 polymer ?
#
loop_
_entity_poly.entity_id
_entity_poly.type
_entity_poly.pdbx_seq_one_letter_code
_entity_poly.pdbx_strand_id
1 'polypeptide(L)'
;MSYQWKKDLCCIGTYKTLSDNSKLDQFEEEDISFESAPDVKMKQLRYFLHTTTTQQAIEHLALQMAMSFLNNFSENYVLTKQKKELQTADFYRDLASIFKDGDKNIKELAELMDKYVQFEDE
;
A
#
# COMPACT_ATOMS: atom_id res chain seq x y z
N MET A 1 -20.27 -2.85 -0.48
CA MET A 1 -20.18 -1.46 -0.97
C MET A 1 -18.82 -1.33 -1.63
N SER A 2 -18.69 -0.65 -2.77
CA SER A 2 -17.37 -0.41 -3.38
C SER A 2 -16.60 0.58 -2.50
N TYR A 3 -15.35 0.29 -2.17
CA TYR A 3 -14.47 1.21 -1.44
C TYR A 3 -14.41 2.57 -2.15
N GLN A 4 -14.40 3.67 -1.40
CA GLN A 4 -14.36 5.02 -1.94
C GLN A 4 -13.04 5.68 -1.60
N TRP A 5 -12.29 6.08 -2.63
CA TRP A 5 -11.11 6.91 -2.45
C TRP A 5 -11.57 8.33 -2.07
N LYS A 6 -11.19 8.79 -0.87
CA LYS A 6 -11.64 10.06 -0.30
C LYS A 6 -10.53 10.66 0.58
N LYS A 7 -10.69 11.91 1.01
CA LYS A 7 -9.70 12.60 1.87
C LYS A 7 -9.83 12.15 3.34
N ASP A 8 -9.67 10.86 3.60
CA ASP A 8 -9.56 10.28 4.94
C ASP A 8 -8.11 9.93 5.30
N LEU A 9 -7.86 9.57 6.55
CA LEU A 9 -6.52 9.24 7.03
C LEU A 9 -5.92 8.03 6.31
N CYS A 10 -6.75 7.05 5.96
CA CYS A 10 -6.29 5.85 5.26
C CYS A 10 -5.77 6.16 3.86
N CYS A 11 -6.59 6.78 3.00
CA CYS A 11 -6.21 7.13 1.63
C CYS A 11 -5.05 8.12 1.62
N ILE A 12 -5.08 9.14 2.48
CA ILE A 12 -4.00 10.13 2.59
C ILE A 12 -2.70 9.46 3.04
N GLY A 13 -2.78 8.59 4.05
CA GLY A 13 -1.63 7.84 4.54
C GLY A 13 -1.05 6.92 3.49
N THR A 14 -1.90 6.23 2.72
CA THR A 14 -1.47 5.35 1.63
C THR A 14 -0.75 6.15 0.55
N TYR A 15 -1.37 7.25 0.10
CA TYR A 15 -0.78 8.14 -0.90
C TYR A 15 0.57 8.68 -0.43
N LYS A 16 0.62 9.31 0.75
CA LYS A 16 1.86 9.91 1.27
C LYS A 16 2.95 8.88 1.51
N THR A 17 2.61 7.67 1.93
CA THR A 17 3.62 6.62 2.15
C THR A 17 4.28 6.20 0.84
N LEU A 18 3.52 6.18 -0.26
CA LEU A 18 4.05 5.86 -1.59
C LEU A 18 4.75 7.04 -2.26
N SER A 19 4.24 8.27 -2.08
CA SER A 19 4.69 9.46 -2.81
C SER A 19 5.90 10.16 -2.19
N ASP A 20 6.13 9.99 -0.89
CA ASP A 20 7.13 10.77 -0.17
C ASP A 20 8.54 10.23 -0.42
N ASN A 21 9.42 11.11 -0.89
CA ASN A 21 10.84 10.83 -1.16
C ASN A 21 11.60 10.34 0.07
N SER A 22 11.14 10.73 1.28
CA SER A 22 11.73 10.27 2.53
C SER A 22 11.25 8.89 2.97
N LYS A 23 10.26 8.32 2.27
CA LYS A 23 9.63 7.03 2.60
C LYS A 23 9.96 6.00 1.53
N LEU A 24 9.07 5.82 0.56
CA LEU A 24 9.23 4.80 -0.47
C LEU A 24 9.59 5.39 -1.83
N ASP A 25 9.19 6.62 -2.16
CA ASP A 25 9.41 7.23 -3.49
C ASP A 25 9.01 6.30 -4.66
N GLN A 26 7.73 5.91 -4.72
CA GLN A 26 7.28 4.86 -5.64
C GLN A 26 6.70 5.39 -6.95
N PHE A 27 6.47 6.68 -7.08
CA PHE A 27 5.95 7.27 -8.30
C PHE A 27 7.09 7.59 -9.26
N GLU A 28 7.09 6.95 -10.43
CA GLU A 28 8.09 7.22 -11.47
C GLU A 28 7.93 8.63 -12.03
N GLU A 29 6.69 9.09 -12.16
CA GLU A 29 6.32 10.45 -12.54
C GLU A 29 6.05 11.30 -11.28
N GLU A 30 6.72 12.45 -11.14
CA GLU A 30 6.53 13.37 -10.01
C GLU A 30 5.11 13.98 -9.94
N ASP A 31 4.30 13.82 -11.00
CA ASP A 31 3.00 14.46 -11.18
C ASP A 31 1.78 13.61 -10.76
N ILE A 32 1.97 12.45 -10.13
CA ILE A 32 0.82 11.64 -9.67
C ILE A 32 0.13 12.34 -8.48
N SER A 33 -0.95 13.05 -8.79
CA SER A 33 -1.83 13.70 -7.82
C SER A 33 -2.57 12.70 -6.91
N PHE A 34 -3.03 13.16 -5.74
CA PHE A 34 -3.87 12.36 -4.85
C PHE A 34 -5.15 11.88 -5.54
N GLU A 35 -5.72 12.69 -6.42
CA GLU A 35 -6.95 12.40 -7.14
C GLU A 35 -6.76 11.34 -8.23
N SER A 36 -5.58 11.25 -8.85
CA SER A 36 -5.26 10.24 -9.88
C SER A 36 -4.58 8.97 -9.34
N ALA A 37 -4.01 9.04 -8.13
CA ALA A 37 -3.43 7.91 -7.43
C ALA A 37 -4.28 6.62 -7.40
N PRO A 38 -5.61 6.63 -7.14
CA PRO A 38 -6.39 5.39 -7.00
C PRO A 38 -6.35 4.49 -8.24
N ASP A 39 -6.12 5.05 -9.43
CA ASP A 39 -6.09 4.32 -10.70
C ASP A 39 -4.68 3.81 -11.07
N VAL A 40 -3.65 4.27 -10.36
CA VAL A 40 -2.27 3.86 -10.59
C VAL A 40 -2.11 2.41 -10.18
N LYS A 41 -1.61 1.60 -11.12
CA LYS A 41 -1.38 0.18 -10.92
C LYS A 41 -0.07 -0.08 -10.19
N MET A 42 -0.01 -1.16 -9.42
CA MET A 42 1.20 -1.59 -8.71
C MET A 42 2.38 -1.79 -9.67
N LYS A 43 2.14 -2.26 -10.89
CA LYS A 43 3.18 -2.39 -11.92
C LYS A 43 3.77 -1.08 -12.44
N GLN A 44 3.15 0.06 -12.14
CA GLN A 44 3.65 1.39 -12.53
C GLN A 44 4.49 2.01 -11.41
N LEU A 45 4.65 1.31 -10.27
CA LEU A 45 5.47 1.76 -9.16
C LEU A 45 6.92 1.34 -9.36
N ARG A 46 7.87 2.18 -8.91
CA ARG A 46 9.31 2.01 -9.16
C ARG A 46 9.88 0.66 -8.70
N TYR A 47 9.35 0.08 -7.63
CA TYR A 47 9.83 -1.23 -7.16
C TYR A 47 9.51 -2.39 -8.12
N PHE A 48 8.52 -2.22 -9.00
CA PHE A 48 8.07 -3.27 -9.90
C PHE A 48 9.02 -3.38 -11.09
N LEU A 49 10.07 -4.18 -10.94
CA LEU A 49 11.06 -4.39 -11.99
C LEU A 49 10.43 -5.11 -13.20
N HIS A 50 10.16 -4.38 -14.29
CA HIS A 50 9.62 -4.92 -15.55
C HIS A 50 10.49 -6.03 -16.19
N THR A 51 11.76 -6.12 -15.79
CA THR A 51 12.73 -7.10 -16.28
C THR A 51 12.75 -8.41 -15.49
N THR A 52 12.09 -8.46 -14.32
CA THR A 52 12.10 -9.64 -13.44
C THR A 52 10.94 -10.57 -13.78
N THR A 53 11.25 -11.73 -14.37
CA THR A 53 10.23 -12.75 -14.73
C THR A 53 10.17 -13.91 -13.74
N THR A 54 11.11 -14.00 -12.80
CA THR A 54 11.17 -15.10 -11.83
C THR A 54 10.17 -14.87 -10.70
N GLN A 55 9.19 -15.76 -10.58
CA GLN A 55 8.12 -15.65 -9.59
C GLN A 55 8.64 -15.47 -8.14
N GLN A 56 9.71 -16.17 -7.77
CA GLN A 56 10.33 -16.07 -6.44
C GLN A 56 10.87 -14.67 -6.14
N ALA A 57 11.45 -13.99 -7.14
CA ALA A 57 11.98 -12.65 -6.98
C ALA A 57 10.84 -11.63 -6.80
N ILE A 58 9.75 -11.78 -7.56
CA ILE A 58 8.55 -10.95 -7.42
C ILE A 58 7.93 -11.12 -6.02
N GLU A 59 7.84 -12.35 -5.53
CA GLU A 59 7.33 -12.64 -4.18
C GLU A 59 8.19 -12.00 -3.08
N HIS A 60 9.52 -12.07 -3.22
CA HIS A 60 10.42 -11.45 -2.26
C HIS A 60 10.32 -9.91 -2.27
N LEU A 61 10.28 -9.31 -3.46
CA LEU A 61 10.12 -7.86 -3.61
C LEU A 61 8.79 -7.37 -3.05
N ALA A 62 7.69 -8.09 -3.34
CA ALA A 62 6.37 -7.74 -2.84
C ALA A 62 6.30 -7.82 -1.30
N LEU A 63 6.92 -8.84 -0.71
CA LEU A 63 7.00 -8.98 0.75
C LEU A 63 7.82 -7.84 1.39
N GLN A 64 8.97 -7.52 0.80
CA GLN A 64 9.81 -6.40 1.24
C GLN A 64 9.04 -5.08 1.16
N MET A 65 8.35 -4.83 0.05
CA MET A 65 7.55 -3.63 -0.15
C MET A 65 6.39 -3.54 0.87
N ALA A 66 5.69 -4.64 1.10
CA ALA A 66 4.65 -4.72 2.12
C ALA A 66 5.17 -4.34 3.52
N MET A 67 6.34 -4.86 3.91
CA MET A 67 6.97 -4.52 5.18
C MET A 67 7.39 -3.05 5.25
N SER A 68 8.08 -2.55 4.22
CA SER A 68 8.53 -1.15 4.18
C SER A 68 7.36 -0.18 4.18
N PHE A 69 6.29 -0.48 3.44
CA PHE A 69 5.05 0.30 3.44
C PHE A 69 4.45 0.35 4.84
N LEU A 70 4.25 -0.79 5.50
CA LEU A 70 3.61 -0.80 6.81
C LEU A 70 4.44 -0.07 7.88
N ASN A 71 5.78 -0.24 7.85
CA ASN A 71 6.67 0.47 8.77
C ASN A 71 6.53 2.00 8.60
N ASN A 72 6.71 2.50 7.38
CA ASN A 72 6.59 3.93 7.08
C ASN A 72 5.17 4.47 7.37
N PHE A 73 4.14 3.67 7.11
CA PHE A 73 2.77 4.03 7.44
C PHE A 73 2.60 4.16 8.96
N SER A 74 3.09 3.20 9.74
CA SER A 74 2.99 3.18 11.20
C SER A 74 3.81 4.27 11.91
N GLU A 75 4.86 4.79 11.28
CA GLU A 75 5.64 5.92 11.80
C GLU A 75 4.84 7.23 11.81
N ASN A 76 3.84 7.34 10.92
CA ASN A 76 3.06 8.56 10.74
C ASN A 76 1.65 8.46 11.34
N TYR A 77 1.18 7.25 11.62
CA TYR A 77 -0.18 6.99 12.07
C TYR A 77 -0.16 5.94 13.18
N VAL A 78 -0.85 6.22 14.29
CA VAL A 78 -1.05 5.23 15.36
C VAL A 78 -2.05 4.19 14.87
N LEU A 79 -1.53 3.01 14.52
CA LEU A 79 -2.35 1.91 14.00
C LEU A 79 -2.90 1.07 15.15
N THR A 80 -4.22 1.08 15.34
CA THR A 80 -4.89 0.07 16.15
C THR A 80 -5.48 -1.02 15.25
N LYS A 81 -5.46 -2.27 15.71
CA LYS A 81 -6.08 -3.36 14.93
C LYS A 81 -7.60 -3.19 14.95
N GLN A 82 -8.22 -3.08 13.78
CA GLN A 82 -9.68 -2.99 13.65
C GLN A 82 -10.39 -4.25 14.21
N LYS A 83 -9.74 -5.41 14.14
CA LYS A 83 -10.23 -6.66 14.75
C LYS A 83 -9.10 -7.37 15.49
N LYS A 84 -9.31 -7.65 16.79
CA LYS A 84 -8.35 -8.42 17.62
C LYS A 84 -8.08 -9.83 17.07
N GLU A 85 -9.01 -10.37 16.29
CA GLU A 85 -8.94 -11.72 15.70
C GLU A 85 -8.10 -11.80 14.43
N LEU A 86 -7.77 -10.67 13.79
CA LEU A 86 -6.93 -10.67 12.59
C LEU A 86 -5.46 -10.91 12.98
N GLN A 87 -4.90 -12.02 12.48
CA GLN A 87 -3.49 -12.32 12.66
C GLN A 87 -2.65 -11.33 11.86
N THR A 88 -1.60 -10.80 12.49
CA THR A 88 -0.66 -9.89 11.84
C THR A 88 -0.02 -10.54 10.61
N ALA A 89 0.17 -11.87 10.64
CA ALA A 89 0.71 -12.63 9.52
C ALA A 89 -0.20 -12.62 8.28
N ASP A 90 -1.52 -12.67 8.47
CA ASP A 90 -2.46 -12.63 7.34
C ASP A 90 -2.52 -11.23 6.73
N PHE A 91 -2.38 -10.18 7.55
CA PHE A 91 -2.28 -8.81 7.05
C PHE A 91 -1.07 -8.62 6.14
N TYR A 92 0.12 -9.04 6.57
CA TYR A 92 1.33 -8.97 5.73
C TYR A 92 1.19 -9.78 4.45
N ARG A 93 0.55 -10.96 4.51
CA ARG A 93 0.33 -11.81 3.33
C ARG A 93 -0.62 -11.15 2.33
N ASP A 94 -1.72 -10.59 2.80
CA ASP A 94 -2.68 -9.89 1.94
C ASP A 94 -2.03 -8.63 1.33
N LEU A 95 -1.23 -7.91 2.12
CA LEU A 95 -0.52 -6.72 1.66
C LEU A 95 0.51 -7.06 0.57
N ALA A 96 1.30 -8.11 0.80
CA ALA A 96 2.23 -8.63 -0.19
C ALA A 96 1.50 -9.15 -1.45
N SER A 97 0.29 -9.68 -1.31
CA SER A 97 -0.53 -10.10 -2.46
C SER A 97 -0.91 -8.91 -3.35
N ILE A 98 -1.29 -7.77 -2.76
CA ILE A 98 -1.54 -6.54 -3.51
C ILE A 98 -0.27 -6.06 -4.23
N PHE A 99 0.87 -5.98 -3.53
CA PHE A 99 2.14 -5.55 -4.15
C PHE A 99 2.69 -6.55 -5.18
N LYS A 100 2.30 -7.82 -5.12
CA LYS A 100 2.68 -8.82 -6.12
C LYS A 100 1.86 -8.69 -7.41
N ASP A 101 0.59 -8.33 -7.28
CA ASP A 101 -0.34 -8.28 -8.41
C ASP A 101 -0.25 -6.91 -9.11
N GLY A 102 0.46 -6.91 -10.24
CA GLY A 102 0.67 -5.71 -11.05
C GLY A 102 -0.59 -5.09 -11.62
N ASP A 103 -1.73 -5.79 -11.64
CA ASP A 103 -3.01 -5.23 -12.09
C ASP A 103 -3.84 -4.61 -10.97
N LYS A 104 -3.46 -4.84 -9.71
CA LYS A 104 -4.01 -4.11 -8.56
C LYS A 104 -3.60 -2.65 -8.59
N ASN A 105 -4.40 -1.81 -7.95
CA ASN A 105 -4.15 -0.38 -7.89
C ASN A 105 -4.02 0.14 -6.44
N ILE A 106 -3.63 1.40 -6.30
CA ILE A 106 -3.43 2.04 -4.98
C ILE A 106 -4.75 2.10 -4.19
N LYS A 107 -5.89 2.19 -4.86
CA LYS A 107 -7.19 2.12 -4.19
C LYS A 107 -7.40 0.79 -3.47
N GLU A 108 -7.04 -0.33 -4.09
CA GLU A 108 -7.15 -1.65 -3.48
C GLU A 108 -6.16 -1.84 -2.32
N LEU A 109 -5.00 -1.18 -2.38
CA LEU A 109 -4.08 -1.10 -1.25
C LEU A 109 -4.69 -0.35 -0.06
N ALA A 110 -5.33 0.80 -0.30
CA ALA A 110 -6.01 1.56 0.76
C ALA A 110 -7.25 0.83 1.30
N GLU A 111 -8.02 0.16 0.45
CA GLU A 111 -9.13 -0.69 0.87
C GLU A 111 -8.66 -1.80 1.82
N LEU A 112 -7.51 -2.41 1.53
CA LEU A 112 -6.91 -3.39 2.41
C LEU A 112 -6.49 -2.76 3.74
N MET A 113 -5.83 -1.59 3.72
CA MET A 113 -5.42 -0.89 4.94
C MET A 113 -6.63 -0.57 5.84
N ASP A 114 -7.70 -0.04 5.25
CA ASP A 114 -8.94 0.34 5.95
C ASP A 114 -9.66 -0.86 6.61
N LYS A 115 -9.49 -2.06 6.04
CA LYS A 115 -10.03 -3.32 6.60
C LYS A 115 -9.25 -3.81 7.81
N TYR A 116 -7.96 -3.49 7.91
CA TYR A 116 -7.07 -4.04 8.94
C TYR A 116 -6.75 -3.05 10.06
N VAL A 117 -6.78 -1.75 9.75
CA VAL A 117 -6.33 -0.66 10.63
C VAL A 117 -7.52 0.20 11.05
N GLN A 118 -7.49 0.65 12.30
CA GLN A 118 -8.25 1.79 12.80
C GLN A 118 -7.30 2.90 13.22
N PHE A 119 -7.71 4.14 12.96
CA PHE A 119 -7.02 5.35 13.38
C PHE A 119 -7.65 5.82 14.70
N GLU A 120 -6.85 6.20 15.69
CA GLU A 120 -7.38 6.65 16.99
C GLU A 120 -8.20 7.97 16.91
N ASP A 121 -8.04 8.72 15.81
CA ASP A 121 -8.73 9.99 15.54
C ASP A 121 -10.04 9.86 14.71
N GLU A 122 -10.50 8.62 14.44
CA GLU A 122 -11.82 8.31 13.83
C GLU A 122 -12.79 7.65 14.81
#